data_AF-A0A3B0TGS7-F1
#
_entry.id   AF-A0A3B0TGS7-F1
#
_cell.length_a   1.000
_cell.length_b   1.000
_cell.length_c   1.000
_cell.angle_alpha   90.00
_cell.angle_beta   90.00
_cell.angle_gamma   90.00
#
_symmetry.space_group_name_H-M   'P 1'
#
loop_
_entity.id
_entity.type
_entity.pdbx_description
1 polymer ?
#
loop_
_entity_poly.entity_id
_entity_poly.type
_entity_poly.pdbx_seq_one_letter_code
_entity_poly.pdbx_strand_id
1 'polypeptide(L)'
;MKLKLLMGAAAGAIVLGGVSVTFAPGGQDQAGAPFMHPLTIVRAMCGRGGDELAKRRAFFVRAAKAYAATLEGEAPGVQTLLPSLGAIGYEISTNDPEAQAWFNQGLAFTYGFNHEDAINSFRRAQAIDPDCAMCFWGEAFALGPNINAPMGDEAVAPAYAAIMKALALRDG
;
A
#
# COMPACT_ATOMS: atom_id res chain seq x y z
N MET A 1 -44.50 1.91 -34.81
CA MET A 1 -43.55 2.36 -35.85
C MET A 1 -42.76 3.54 -35.33
N LYS A 2 -41.49 3.36 -34.96
CA LYS A 2 -40.53 4.45 -34.81
C LYS A 2 -39.23 4.05 -35.50
N LEU A 3 -38.78 4.98 -36.33
CA LEU A 3 -37.88 4.85 -37.46
C LEU A 3 -36.42 4.77 -36.99
N LYS A 4 -35.70 3.76 -37.47
CA LYS A 4 -34.23 3.70 -37.40
C LYS A 4 -33.65 4.81 -38.27
N LEU A 5 -32.79 5.65 -37.72
CA LEU A 5 -31.91 6.51 -38.52
C LEU A 5 -30.45 6.15 -38.20
N LEU A 6 -29.82 5.51 -39.19
CA LEU A 6 -28.39 5.32 -39.31
C LEU A 6 -27.83 6.46 -40.16
N MET A 7 -26.89 7.22 -39.60
CA MET A 7 -25.85 8.02 -40.27
C MET A 7 -24.84 8.29 -39.14
N GLY A 8 -23.55 7.98 -39.20
CA GLY A 8 -22.63 8.08 -40.33
C GLY A 8 -21.50 9.02 -39.90
N ALA A 9 -20.37 8.43 -39.48
CA ALA A 9 -19.02 8.95 -39.34
C ALA A 9 -18.77 10.43 -38.93
N ALA A 10 -18.11 10.60 -37.78
CA ALA A 10 -17.01 11.57 -37.65
C ALA A 10 -15.91 10.93 -36.80
N ALA A 11 -14.95 10.30 -37.48
CA ALA A 11 -13.68 9.91 -36.88
C ALA A 11 -12.89 11.20 -36.57
N GLY A 12 -13.06 11.73 -35.36
CA GLY A 12 -12.22 12.79 -34.82
C GLY A 12 -10.88 12.19 -34.40
N ALA A 13 -9.93 12.15 -35.33
CA ALA A 13 -8.53 11.87 -35.02
C ALA A 13 -7.97 13.06 -34.20
N ILE A 14 -8.05 12.97 -32.88
CA ILE A 14 -7.22 13.79 -32.00
C ILE A 14 -5.89 13.04 -31.86
N VAL A 15 -4.98 13.31 -32.80
CA VAL A 15 -3.55 13.04 -32.61
C VAL A 15 -3.02 14.12 -31.66
N LEU A 16 -3.36 14.00 -30.38
CA LEU A 16 -2.46 14.47 -29.33
C LEU A 16 -1.39 13.39 -29.23
N GLY A 17 -0.12 13.79 -29.30
CA GLY A 17 1.05 12.90 -29.16
C GLY A 17 1.14 12.28 -27.76
N GLY A 18 0.12 11.51 -27.39
CA GLY A 18 0.06 10.72 -26.19
C GLY A 18 1.05 9.57 -26.36
N VAL A 19 2.09 9.58 -25.54
CA VAL A 19 2.77 8.34 -25.19
C VAL A 19 1.70 7.46 -24.54
N SER A 20 1.17 6.52 -25.32
CA SER A 20 0.27 5.48 -24.81
C SER A 20 1.08 4.60 -23.87
N VAL A 21 0.99 4.86 -22.56
CA VAL A 21 1.52 3.94 -21.55
C VAL A 21 0.44 2.88 -21.34
N THR A 22 0.53 1.79 -22.09
CA THR A 22 -0.24 0.57 -21.81
C THR A 22 0.34 -0.10 -20.58
N PHE A 23 -0.37 -0.05 -19.46
CA PHE A 23 -0.14 -0.97 -18.35
C PHE A 23 -0.81 -2.31 -18.70
N ALA A 24 0.00 -3.29 -19.09
CA ALA A 24 -0.46 -4.66 -19.22
C ALA A 24 -0.64 -5.25 -17.81
N PRO A 25 -1.78 -5.90 -17.48
CA PRO A 25 -1.89 -6.65 -16.25
C PRO A 25 -1.15 -7.98 -16.45
N GLY A 26 -0.10 -8.21 -15.66
CA GLY A 26 0.49 -9.54 -15.51
C GLY A 26 1.87 -9.73 -16.14
N GLY A 27 2.89 -9.46 -15.34
CA GLY A 27 4.23 -10.01 -15.46
C GLY A 27 4.91 -9.86 -14.11
N GLN A 28 5.10 -10.96 -13.37
CA GLN A 28 5.92 -10.97 -12.17
C GLN A 28 7.39 -10.81 -12.57
N ASP A 29 7.79 -9.64 -13.06
CA ASP A 29 9.20 -9.28 -13.10
C ASP A 29 9.58 -8.83 -11.68
N GLN A 30 10.22 -9.73 -10.95
CA GLN A 30 10.86 -9.46 -9.65
C GLN A 30 12.06 -8.49 -9.77
N ALA A 31 12.23 -7.81 -10.90
CA ALA A 31 13.07 -6.64 -10.99
C ALA A 31 12.33 -5.49 -10.31
N GLY A 32 12.40 -5.45 -8.98
CA GLY A 32 11.91 -4.32 -8.19
C GLY A 32 12.30 -3.01 -8.85
N ALA A 33 11.40 -2.02 -8.82
CA ALA A 33 11.63 -0.71 -9.41
C ALA A 33 13.07 -0.28 -9.10
N PRO A 34 13.89 0.03 -10.12
CA PRO A 34 15.34 0.16 -9.94
C PRO A 34 15.59 1.15 -8.82
N PHE A 35 16.09 0.63 -7.70
CA PHE A 35 16.43 1.42 -6.52
C PHE A 35 17.23 2.62 -7.00
N MET A 36 16.72 3.83 -6.72
CA MET A 36 17.20 5.12 -7.22
C MET A 36 18.72 5.13 -7.40
N HIS A 37 19.17 4.81 -8.61
CA HIS A 37 20.60 4.60 -8.84
C HIS A 37 21.29 5.97 -8.74
N PRO A 38 22.14 6.20 -7.73
CA PRO A 38 22.60 7.55 -7.39
C PRO A 38 23.38 8.18 -8.54
N LEU A 39 24.07 7.39 -9.36
CA LEU A 39 24.77 7.90 -10.55
C LEU A 39 23.80 8.34 -11.67
N THR A 40 22.60 7.76 -11.74
CA THR A 40 21.57 8.19 -12.70
C THR A 40 20.97 9.53 -12.28
N ILE A 41 20.82 9.76 -10.96
CA ILE A 41 20.42 11.05 -10.39
C ILE A 41 21.50 12.10 -10.61
N VAL A 42 22.76 11.81 -10.29
CA VAL A 42 23.89 12.74 -10.44
C VAL A 42 24.10 13.13 -11.91
N ARG A 43 23.97 12.18 -12.84
CA ARG A 43 24.09 12.47 -14.28
C ARG A 43 22.96 13.37 -14.79
N ALA A 44 21.78 13.32 -14.15
CA ALA A 44 20.68 14.25 -14.43
C ALA A 44 20.90 15.64 -13.83
N MET A 45 21.66 15.76 -12.74
CA MET A 45 22.03 17.05 -12.13
C MET A 45 23.14 17.77 -12.91
N CYS A 46 24.02 17.02 -13.56
CA CYS A 46 25.11 17.57 -14.36
C CYS A 46 24.75 17.73 -15.87
N GLY A 47 23.47 17.59 -16.23
CA GLY A 47 22.96 17.78 -17.58
C GLY A 47 22.87 19.26 -17.96
N ARG A 48 23.40 19.60 -19.13
CA ARG A 48 23.52 20.94 -19.72
C ARG A 48 22.14 21.65 -19.83
N GLY A 49 21.86 22.56 -18.90
CA GLY A 49 20.70 23.47 -18.92
C GLY A 49 19.85 23.39 -17.66
N GLY A 50 19.78 24.48 -16.88
CA GLY A 50 19.14 24.55 -15.55
C GLY A 50 17.65 24.17 -15.49
N ASP A 51 16.98 24.03 -16.64
CA ASP A 51 15.54 23.78 -16.72
C ASP A 51 15.18 22.29 -16.93
N GLU A 52 16.13 21.43 -17.27
CA GLU A 52 15.82 20.02 -17.63
C GLU A 52 15.39 19.18 -16.42
N LEU A 53 15.95 19.43 -15.23
CA LEU A 53 15.48 18.82 -13.99
C LEU A 53 14.07 19.29 -13.62
N ALA A 54 13.77 20.57 -13.85
CA ALA A 54 12.44 21.14 -13.59
C ALA A 54 11.38 20.55 -14.53
N LYS A 55 11.69 20.41 -15.83
CA LYS A 55 10.81 19.75 -16.81
C LYS A 55 10.57 18.29 -16.48
N ARG A 56 11.62 17.55 -16.07
CA ARG A 56 11.51 16.15 -15.64
C ARG A 56 10.67 16.00 -14.38
N ARG A 57 10.92 16.82 -13.35
CA ARG A 57 10.09 16.85 -12.13
C ARG A 57 8.64 17.18 -12.46
N ALA A 58 8.40 18.18 -13.32
CA ALA A 58 7.06 18.55 -13.76
C ALA A 58 6.35 17.41 -14.51
N PHE A 59 7.07 16.67 -15.36
CA PHE A 59 6.54 15.48 -16.03
C PHE A 59 6.14 14.40 -15.02
N PHE A 60 7.03 14.02 -14.10
CA PHE A 60 6.73 12.99 -13.11
C PHE A 60 5.60 13.40 -12.16
N VAL A 61 5.54 14.66 -11.74
CA VAL A 61 4.44 15.17 -10.89
C VAL A 61 3.12 15.18 -11.66
N ARG A 62 3.10 15.55 -12.94
CA ARG A 62 1.87 15.49 -13.76
C ARG A 62 1.42 14.06 -14.00
N ALA A 63 2.34 13.16 -14.32
CA ALA A 63 2.04 11.75 -14.50
C ALA A 63 1.50 11.13 -13.19
N ALA A 64 2.14 11.40 -12.05
CA ALA A 64 1.69 10.93 -10.75
C ALA A 64 0.31 11.49 -10.38
N LYS A 65 0.04 12.78 -10.63
CA LYS A 65 -1.28 13.38 -10.39
C LYS A 65 -2.36 12.78 -11.31
N ALA A 66 -2.05 12.55 -12.58
CA ALA A 66 -2.98 11.91 -13.51
C ALA A 66 -3.29 10.47 -13.09
N TYR A 67 -2.26 9.71 -12.68
CA TYR A 67 -2.44 8.35 -12.15
C TYR A 67 -3.26 8.35 -10.85
N ALA A 68 -2.95 9.22 -9.89
CA ALA A 68 -3.72 9.36 -8.65
C ALA A 68 -5.19 9.72 -8.91
N ALA A 69 -5.48 10.55 -9.92
CA ALA A 69 -6.85 10.87 -10.32
C ALA A 69 -7.62 9.70 -10.96
N THR A 70 -6.92 8.64 -11.38
CA THR A 70 -7.54 7.38 -11.85
C THR A 70 -7.73 6.35 -10.72
N LEU A 71 -7.15 6.58 -9.55
CA LEU A 71 -7.39 5.75 -8.38
C LEU A 71 -8.70 6.22 -7.74
N GLU A 72 -9.70 5.36 -7.74
CA GLU A 72 -10.93 5.55 -6.94
C GLU A 72 -10.72 4.91 -5.56
N GLY A 73 -10.82 5.70 -4.49
CA GLY A 73 -10.70 5.23 -3.11
C GLY A 73 -9.32 5.39 -2.46
N GLU A 74 -9.24 5.10 -1.16
CA GLU A 74 -8.00 5.03 -0.39
C GLU A 74 -7.01 4.06 -1.06
N ALA A 75 -5.70 4.34 -0.99
CA ALA A 75 -4.70 3.38 -1.45
C ALA A 75 -4.98 2.02 -0.79
N PRO A 76 -5.00 0.91 -1.54
CA PRO A 76 -5.28 -0.38 -0.93
C PRO A 76 -4.14 -0.70 0.02
N GLY A 77 -4.37 -0.49 1.32
CA GLY A 77 -3.52 -1.03 2.37
C GLY A 77 -3.36 -2.53 2.17
N VAL A 78 -2.23 -3.11 2.60
CA VAL A 78 -1.83 -4.47 2.20
C VAL A 78 -3.00 -5.47 2.18
N GLN A 79 -3.39 -5.87 0.96
CA GLN A 79 -4.48 -6.82 0.70
C GLN A 79 -4.00 -8.25 0.46
N THR A 80 -2.68 -8.45 0.35
CA THR A 80 -2.08 -9.73 -0.04
C THR A 80 -1.00 -10.13 0.92
N LEU A 81 -0.94 -11.42 1.28
CA LEU A 81 0.20 -11.99 1.99
C LEU A 81 1.45 -11.92 1.10
N LEU A 82 2.54 -11.42 1.67
CA LEU A 82 3.85 -11.33 1.04
C LEU A 82 4.74 -12.43 1.62
N PRO A 83 4.95 -13.56 0.91
CA PRO A 83 5.66 -14.72 1.47
C PRO A 83 7.08 -14.40 1.97
N SER A 84 7.75 -13.42 1.36
CA SER A 84 9.10 -13.00 1.76
C SER A 84 9.17 -12.27 3.10
N LEU A 85 8.07 -11.68 3.58
CA LEU A 85 8.02 -11.01 4.89
C LEU A 85 7.82 -11.99 6.05
N GLY A 86 7.32 -13.20 5.78
CA GLY A 86 7.04 -14.21 6.79
C GLY A 86 8.28 -14.82 7.48
N ALA A 87 9.50 -14.45 7.07
CA ALA A 87 10.73 -14.88 7.75
C ALA A 87 10.88 -14.28 9.16
N ILE A 88 10.21 -13.15 9.42
CA ILE A 88 10.04 -12.58 10.76
C ILE A 88 8.74 -13.15 11.31
N GLY A 89 8.80 -13.92 12.39
CA GLY A 89 7.62 -14.53 12.97
C GLY A 89 7.72 -14.74 14.47
N TYR A 90 6.56 -14.81 15.10
CA TYR A 90 6.40 -15.15 16.51
C TYR A 90 5.16 -16.05 16.62
N GLU A 91 5.34 -17.23 17.19
CA GLU A 91 4.25 -18.20 17.36
C GLU A 91 3.24 -17.64 18.37
N ILE A 92 1.96 -17.63 17.97
CA ILE A 92 0.84 -17.15 18.77
C ILE A 92 -0.21 -18.27 18.94
N SER A 93 -1.20 -18.09 19.82
CA SER A 93 -2.19 -19.14 20.16
C SER A 93 -3.20 -19.46 19.06
N THR A 94 -3.16 -18.81 17.90
CA THR A 94 -4.06 -19.13 16.79
C THR A 94 -3.80 -20.52 16.24
N ASN A 95 -4.87 -21.25 15.91
CA ASN A 95 -4.78 -22.53 15.22
C ASN A 95 -4.93 -22.38 13.69
N ASP A 96 -5.20 -21.17 13.20
CA ASP A 96 -5.35 -20.90 11.77
C ASP A 96 -4.00 -20.45 11.17
N PRO A 97 -3.41 -21.22 10.26
CA PRO A 97 -2.11 -20.88 9.67
C PRO A 97 -2.16 -19.61 8.79
N GLU A 98 -3.31 -19.24 8.23
CA GLU A 98 -3.47 -17.98 7.51
C GLU A 98 -3.46 -16.80 8.50
N ALA A 99 -4.14 -16.90 9.64
CA ALA A 99 -4.10 -15.88 10.69
C ALA A 99 -2.67 -15.68 11.24
N GLN A 100 -1.94 -16.78 11.49
CA GLN A 100 -0.55 -16.74 11.91
C GLN A 100 0.35 -16.05 10.86
N ALA A 101 0.12 -16.30 9.57
CA ALA A 101 0.89 -15.66 8.49
C ALA A 101 0.62 -14.14 8.42
N TRP A 102 -0.64 -13.72 8.56
CA TRP A 102 -1.01 -12.31 8.61
C TRP A 102 -0.46 -11.59 9.85
N PHE A 103 -0.47 -12.25 11.01
CA PHE A 103 0.16 -11.72 12.22
C PHE A 103 1.67 -11.53 12.03
N ASN A 104 2.37 -12.53 11.48
CA ASN A 104 3.81 -12.44 11.19
C ASN A 104 4.14 -11.30 10.23
N GLN A 105 3.34 -11.11 9.18
CA GLN A 105 3.49 -9.98 8.26
C GLN A 105 3.28 -8.63 8.97
N GLY A 106 2.26 -8.51 9.83
CA GLY A 106 2.04 -7.30 10.63
C GLY A 106 3.24 -6.97 11.52
N LEU A 107 3.85 -8.00 12.13
CA LEU A 107 5.06 -7.86 12.94
C LEU A 107 6.26 -7.40 12.08
N ALA A 108 6.45 -7.97 10.90
CA ALA A 108 7.50 -7.57 9.97
C ALA A 108 7.35 -6.11 9.54
N PHE A 109 6.13 -5.66 9.22
CA PHE A 109 5.86 -4.26 8.90
C PHE A 109 6.08 -3.33 10.08
N THR A 110 5.72 -3.76 11.29
CA THR A 110 5.96 -2.98 12.51
C THR A 110 7.46 -2.77 12.72
N TYR A 111 8.28 -3.81 12.55
CA TYR A 111 9.75 -3.68 12.62
C TYR A 111 10.34 -2.86 11.48
N GLY A 112 9.69 -2.85 10.32
CA GLY A 112 10.02 -2.00 9.18
C GLY A 112 9.51 -0.55 9.29
N PHE A 113 8.85 -0.18 10.40
CA PHE A 113 8.20 1.12 10.61
C PHE A 113 7.11 1.46 9.57
N ASN A 114 6.50 0.45 8.94
CA ASN A 114 5.31 0.61 8.10
C ASN A 114 4.06 0.34 8.94
N HIS A 115 3.64 1.35 9.70
CA HIS A 115 2.54 1.21 10.67
C HIS A 115 1.19 0.94 10.01
N GLU A 116 0.90 1.58 8.88
CA GLU A 116 -0.38 1.43 8.18
C GLU A 116 -0.59 -0.01 7.69
N ASP A 117 0.40 -0.58 7.01
CA ASP A 117 0.32 -1.95 6.53
C ASP A 117 0.42 -2.99 7.66
N ALA A 118 1.08 -2.65 8.77
CA ALA A 118 1.04 -3.46 9.98
C ALA A 118 -0.39 -3.56 10.53
N ILE A 119 -1.06 -2.41 10.72
CA ILE A 119 -2.45 -2.34 11.19
C ILE A 119 -3.37 -3.15 10.28
N ASN A 120 -3.26 -2.98 8.97
CA ASN A 120 -4.08 -3.72 8.00
C ASN A 120 -3.84 -5.23 8.07
N SER A 121 -2.58 -5.65 8.23
CA SER A 121 -2.24 -7.07 8.37
C SER A 121 -2.80 -7.68 9.66
N PHE A 122 -2.71 -6.97 10.79
CA PHE A 122 -3.30 -7.42 12.05
C PHE A 122 -4.83 -7.50 11.98
N ARG A 123 -5.51 -6.51 11.39
CA ARG A 123 -6.96 -6.55 11.17
C ARG A 123 -7.39 -7.71 10.28
N ARG A 124 -6.58 -8.05 9.26
CA ARG A 124 -6.84 -9.22 8.43
C ARG A 124 -6.69 -10.52 9.22
N ALA A 125 -5.68 -10.62 10.09
CA ALA A 125 -5.54 -11.74 11.03
C ALA A 125 -6.75 -11.85 11.97
N GLN A 126 -7.22 -10.74 12.55
CA GLN A 126 -8.43 -10.70 13.39
C GLN A 126 -9.70 -11.14 12.64
N ALA A 127 -9.82 -10.81 11.35
CA ALA A 127 -10.96 -11.22 10.54
C ALA A 127 -10.96 -12.73 10.23
N ILE A 128 -9.79 -13.37 10.24
CA ILE A 128 -9.64 -14.82 10.06
C ILE A 128 -9.85 -15.54 11.39
N ASP A 129 -9.21 -15.04 12.45
CA ASP A 129 -9.33 -15.57 13.81
C ASP A 129 -9.78 -14.45 14.78
N PRO A 130 -11.11 -14.31 15.01
CA PRO A 130 -11.67 -13.32 15.91
C PRO A 130 -11.37 -13.54 17.41
N ASP A 131 -10.82 -14.70 17.77
CA ASP A 131 -10.44 -15.06 19.13
C ASP A 131 -8.91 -14.93 19.37
N CYS A 132 -8.14 -14.59 18.34
CA CYS A 132 -6.70 -14.35 18.41
C CYS A 132 -6.35 -13.08 19.22
N ALA A 133 -6.07 -13.25 20.52
CA ALA A 133 -5.68 -12.13 21.42
C ALA A 133 -4.48 -11.33 20.87
N MET A 134 -3.46 -12.01 20.36
CA MET A 134 -2.25 -11.37 19.82
C MET A 134 -2.50 -10.56 18.55
N CYS A 135 -3.49 -10.92 17.74
CA CYS A 135 -3.87 -10.18 16.53
C CYS A 135 -4.47 -8.82 16.88
N PHE A 136 -5.23 -8.72 17.99
CA PHE A 136 -5.71 -7.44 18.51
C PHE A 136 -4.61 -6.65 19.22
N TRP A 137 -3.73 -7.32 19.96
CA TRP A 137 -2.56 -6.68 20.57
C TRP A 137 -1.66 -6.03 19.51
N GLY A 138 -1.43 -6.71 18.38
CA GLY A 138 -0.62 -6.20 17.28
C GLY A 138 -1.15 -4.90 16.69
N GLU A 139 -2.46 -4.79 16.47
CA GLU A 139 -3.09 -3.54 16.02
C GLU A 139 -2.87 -2.40 17.04
N ALA A 140 -3.13 -2.67 18.33
CA ALA A 140 -2.92 -1.66 19.37
C ALA A 140 -1.46 -1.21 19.45
N PHE A 141 -0.51 -2.13 19.29
CA PHE A 141 0.91 -1.84 19.27
C PHE A 141 1.30 -0.97 18.06
N ALA A 142 0.80 -1.29 16.87
CA ALA A 142 1.11 -0.54 15.64
C ALA A 142 0.48 0.87 15.62
N LEU A 143 -0.67 1.06 16.28
CA LEU A 143 -1.33 2.36 16.47
C LEU A 143 -0.65 3.25 17.51
N GLY A 144 0.13 2.66 18.42
CA GLY A 144 0.77 3.36 19.53
C GLY A 144 1.87 4.36 19.10
N PRO A 145 2.40 5.14 20.06
CA PRO A 145 3.51 6.04 19.77
C PRO A 145 4.77 5.24 19.41
N ASN A 146 5.63 5.81 18.58
CA ASN A 146 6.93 5.24 18.26
C ASN A 146 8.05 6.28 18.46
N ILE A 147 9.30 5.85 18.30
CA ILE A 147 10.47 6.71 18.55
C ILE A 147 10.55 7.92 17.59
N ASN A 148 9.92 7.82 16.42
CA ASN A 148 9.96 8.86 15.38
C ASN A 148 8.74 9.78 15.41
N ALA A 149 7.61 9.32 15.96
CA ALA A 149 6.35 10.06 15.96
C ALA A 149 5.51 9.76 17.21
N PRO A 150 4.87 10.80 17.80
CA PRO A 150 3.86 10.59 18.82
C PRO A 150 2.65 9.86 18.24
N MET A 151 1.83 9.31 19.13
CA MET A 151 0.53 8.76 18.77
C MET A 151 -0.42 9.91 18.39
N GLY A 152 -1.13 9.78 17.27
CA GLY A 152 -2.19 10.71 16.89
C GLY A 152 -3.43 10.54 17.76
N ASP A 153 -4.17 11.62 18.01
CA ASP A 153 -5.38 11.60 18.84
C ASP A 153 -6.43 10.65 18.27
N GLU A 154 -6.54 10.56 16.94
CA GLU A 154 -7.43 9.66 16.22
C GLU A 154 -7.13 8.18 16.44
N ALA A 155 -5.88 7.82 16.78
CA ALA A 155 -5.46 6.45 17.01
C ALA A 155 -5.79 5.98 18.44
N VAL A 156 -6.03 6.90 19.38
CA VAL A 156 -6.19 6.59 20.82
C VAL A 156 -7.37 5.66 21.08
N ALA A 157 -8.56 6.02 20.58
CA ALA A 157 -9.75 5.22 20.80
C ALA A 157 -9.67 3.83 20.12
N PRO A 158 -9.25 3.70 18.85
CA PRO A 158 -9.03 2.39 18.22
C PRO A 158 -8.00 1.53 18.95
N ALA A 159 -6.85 2.09 19.35
CA ALA A 159 -5.82 1.31 20.05
C ALA A 159 -6.31 0.82 21.40
N TYR A 160 -7.04 1.65 22.14
CA TYR A 160 -7.65 1.26 23.40
C TYR A 160 -8.69 0.14 23.20
N ALA A 161 -9.54 0.25 22.18
CA ALA A 161 -10.51 -0.80 21.86
C ALA A 161 -9.81 -2.13 21.52
N ALA A 162 -8.77 -2.08 20.69
CA ALA A 162 -8.00 -3.26 20.30
C ALA A 162 -7.30 -3.90 21.52
N ILE A 163 -6.62 -3.14 22.37
CA ILE A 163 -5.95 -3.74 23.54
C ILE A 163 -6.95 -4.28 24.56
N MET A 164 -8.11 -3.66 24.74
CA MET A 164 -9.16 -4.19 25.61
C MET A 164 -9.74 -5.51 25.08
N LYS A 165 -9.91 -5.63 23.76
CA LYS A 165 -10.31 -6.88 23.12
C LYS A 165 -9.23 -7.96 23.28
N ALA A 166 -7.95 -7.62 23.11
CA ALA A 166 -6.84 -8.53 23.37
C ALA A 166 -6.83 -9.05 24.82
N LEU A 167 -7.00 -8.15 25.79
CA LEU A 167 -7.06 -8.52 27.22
C LEU A 167 -8.23 -9.44 27.54
N ALA A 168 -9.39 -9.26 26.89
CA ALA A 168 -10.55 -10.13 27.06
C ALA A 168 -10.34 -11.54 26.49
N LEU A 169 -9.42 -11.70 25.54
CA LEU A 169 -9.11 -12.97 24.85
C LEU A 169 -7.83 -13.65 25.36
N ARG A 170 -7.09 -13.03 26.28
CA ARG A 170 -5.71 -13.43 26.66
C ARG A 170 -5.54 -14.86 27.19
N ASP A 171 -6.63 -15.48 27.63
CA ASP A 171 -6.64 -16.82 28.23
C ASP A 171 -7.10 -17.91 27.24
N GLY A 172 -7.41 -17.53 26.00
CA GLY A 172 -7.74 -18.42 24.87
C GLY A 172 -6.52 -18.75 24.03
#